data_AF-A0AB33R731-F1
#
_entry.id   AF-A0AB33R731-F1
#
_cell.length_a   1.000
_cell.length_b   1.000
_cell.length_c   1.000
_cell.angle_alpha   90.00
_cell.angle_beta   90.00
_cell.angle_gamma   90.00
#
_symmetry.space_group_name_H-M   'P 1'
#
loop_
_entity.id
_entity.type
_entity.pdbx_description
1 polymer ?
#
loop_
_entity_poly.entity_id
_entity_poly.type
_entity_poly.pdbx_seq_one_letter_code
_entity_poly.pdbx_strand_id
1 'polypeptide(L)'
;MNWSTIWELIKINILYSNPQSLANLKKRQEKHPKENFKAYKSMMRQQALMIAMFLVIYLFMFIGVDFSHYPGLFSFDVAMFFIMSTLTAFSSLYTIFYESNDLKLYIHLPVTSEELYIAKIVSSLGMGAVFLMPLISLLLIAYWQLLGNPLSILVAIVLFLVLLVSSMVLAIYINAWVGKIIVRSRKRKLISTIMMFVSTFGAFVLIFAINISNNKRTMTDGVFTDYPTIPYFKGFYDVIQAPFSTAALLNFWLPLLLVLAMVYGIVTKVMPTYYREAFYISNENKAKQTKKPVNRPHQNQSLAQLLRKHHLLTLQNATLLTQTYLMPLMYVMLFIGPSLSRGTGFFKHISPDYFGVALLFGVSLGIMCATPTSFIGVGISLEKDNFTFIKSLPITLKKFLLDKFCLLVGLQLIVPMVIYLVFGLFVLHLHPLLTIAFCLGYALSLIVQGEFMYRRDYRLLDLKWQDMTQLFTRGNGQWLTMGLIFGNLIVTGAVGFGAVIIANIIQQPLLISILLSCLALMVLGLVHLWIQKTFWKSLEKL
;
A
#
# COMPACT_ATOMS: atom_id res chain seq x y z
N MET A 1 -32.06 13.90 -13.56
CA MET A 1 -30.74 14.01 -12.91
C MET A 1 -30.33 15.46 -12.83
N ASN A 2 -30.20 15.99 -11.61
CA ASN A 2 -29.71 17.33 -11.35
C ASN A 2 -28.18 17.32 -11.17
N TRP A 3 -27.46 17.80 -12.19
CA TRP A 3 -25.99 17.85 -12.19
C TRP A 3 -25.40 18.75 -11.10
N SER A 4 -26.14 19.76 -10.64
CA SER A 4 -25.72 20.62 -9.52
C SER A 4 -25.62 19.80 -8.23
N THR A 5 -26.64 18.99 -7.94
CA THR A 5 -26.67 18.09 -6.78
C THR A 5 -25.54 17.07 -6.85
N ILE A 6 -25.33 16.44 -8.01
CA ILE A 6 -24.23 15.49 -8.23
C ILE A 6 -22.88 16.16 -7.95
N TRP A 7 -22.70 17.40 -8.40
CA TRP A 7 -21.45 18.13 -8.20
C TRP A 7 -21.18 18.45 -6.72
N GLU A 8 -22.18 18.85 -5.94
CA GLU A 8 -22.01 19.05 -4.49
C GLU A 8 -21.66 17.74 -3.78
N LEU A 9 -22.28 16.63 -4.16
CA LEU A 9 -21.95 15.31 -3.62
C LEU A 9 -20.54 14.87 -3.98
N ILE A 10 -20.07 15.16 -5.20
CA ILE A 10 -18.68 14.89 -5.61
C ILE A 10 -17.69 15.64 -4.71
N LYS A 11 -17.95 16.91 -4.40
CA LYS A 11 -17.07 17.71 -3.52
C LYS A 11 -16.94 17.13 -2.12
N ILE A 12 -17.97 16.45 -1.62
CA ILE A 12 -17.94 15.79 -0.31
C ILE A 12 -17.24 14.44 -0.43
N ASN A 13 -17.63 13.62 -1.41
CA ASN A 13 -17.10 12.26 -1.59
C ASN A 13 -15.61 12.23 -1.91
N ILE A 14 -15.09 13.21 -2.65
CA ILE A 14 -13.66 13.31 -2.95
C ILE A 14 -12.80 13.52 -1.70
N LEU A 15 -13.37 14.05 -0.60
CA LEU A 15 -12.67 14.17 0.68
C LEU A 15 -12.42 12.81 1.32
N TYR A 16 -13.32 11.85 1.09
CA TYR A 16 -13.20 10.48 1.58
C TYR A 16 -12.36 9.59 0.66
N SER A 17 -12.12 9.99 -0.60
CA SER A 17 -11.34 9.21 -1.55
C SER A 17 -9.86 9.08 -1.13
N ASN A 18 -9.35 10.01 -0.31
CA ASN A 18 -7.98 9.95 0.23
C ASN A 18 -7.89 10.57 1.65
N PRO A 19 -8.14 9.76 2.69
CA PRO A 19 -8.13 10.23 4.09
C PRO A 19 -6.78 10.81 4.54
N GLN A 20 -5.66 10.28 4.03
CA GLN A 20 -4.32 10.77 4.37
C GLN A 20 -4.10 12.21 3.89
N SER A 21 -4.47 12.48 2.64
CA SER A 21 -4.41 13.83 2.07
C SER A 21 -5.31 14.80 2.84
N LEU A 22 -6.52 14.37 3.22
CA LEU A 22 -7.43 15.17 4.03
C LEU A 22 -6.86 15.51 5.41
N ALA A 23 -6.26 14.54 6.11
CA ALA A 23 -5.62 14.76 7.40
C ALA A 23 -4.47 15.79 7.32
N ASN A 24 -3.66 15.71 6.26
CA ASN A 24 -2.58 16.66 6.00
C ASN A 24 -3.11 18.07 5.70
N LEU A 25 -4.24 18.18 4.97
CA LEU A 25 -4.88 19.46 4.71
C LEU A 25 -5.44 20.09 5.99
N LYS A 26 -6.09 19.29 6.85
CA LYS A 26 -6.57 19.75 8.17
C LYS A 26 -5.42 20.30 9.02
N LYS A 27 -4.30 19.57 9.10
CA LYS A 27 -3.10 20.02 9.84
C LYS A 27 -2.50 21.32 9.29
N ARG A 28 -2.46 21.50 7.97
CA ARG A 28 -1.98 22.75 7.37
C ARG A 28 -2.89 23.92 7.71
N GLN A 29 -4.20 23.69 7.73
CA GLN A 29 -5.18 24.69 8.11
C GLN A 29 -5.11 25.04 9.60
N GLU A 30 -4.86 24.06 10.48
CA GLU A 30 -4.64 24.30 11.92
C GLU A 30 -3.39 25.15 12.19
N LYS A 31 -2.30 24.94 11.43
CA LYS A 31 -1.06 25.72 11.56
C LYS A 31 -1.12 27.10 10.92
N HIS A 32 -1.80 27.21 9.78
CA HIS A 32 -1.91 28.45 9.00
C HIS A 32 -3.36 28.61 8.52
N PRO A 33 -4.25 29.19 9.35
CA PRO A 33 -5.65 29.33 9.01
C PRO A 33 -5.82 30.29 7.83
N LYS A 34 -6.52 29.83 6.80
CA LYS A 34 -6.96 30.65 5.66
C LYS A 34 -8.47 30.78 5.68
N GLU A 35 -8.99 32.00 5.66
CA GLU A 35 -10.43 32.29 5.77
C GLU A 35 -11.28 31.62 4.69
N ASN A 36 -10.76 31.47 3.46
CA ASN A 36 -11.48 30.90 2.31
C ASN A 36 -10.97 29.51 1.88
N PHE A 37 -10.54 28.67 2.83
CA PHE A 37 -9.99 27.35 2.51
C PHE A 37 -11.08 26.33 2.09
N LYS A 38 -11.09 25.95 0.81
CA LYS A 38 -11.93 24.87 0.26
C LYS A 38 -11.13 23.57 0.16
N ALA A 39 -11.35 22.65 1.09
CA ALA A 39 -10.61 21.38 1.16
C ALA A 39 -10.68 20.56 -0.15
N TYR A 40 -11.86 20.48 -0.77
CA TYR A 40 -12.05 19.72 -2.01
C TYR A 40 -11.19 20.28 -3.16
N LYS A 41 -11.06 21.61 -3.29
CA LYS A 41 -10.25 22.25 -4.33
C LYS A 41 -8.77 21.92 -4.15
N SER A 42 -8.30 21.85 -2.90
CA SER A 42 -6.92 21.45 -2.63
C SER A 42 -6.68 19.98 -2.95
N MET A 43 -7.64 19.09 -2.67
CA MET A 43 -7.54 17.66 -3.02
C MET A 43 -7.57 17.46 -4.54
N MET A 44 -8.46 18.13 -5.26
CA MET A 44 -8.50 18.10 -6.73
C MET A 44 -7.17 18.59 -7.33
N ARG A 45 -6.63 19.71 -6.83
CA ARG A 45 -5.33 20.22 -7.30
C ARG A 45 -4.20 19.23 -7.04
N GLN A 46 -4.19 18.58 -5.87
CA GLN A 46 -3.18 17.58 -5.54
C GLN A 46 -3.28 16.36 -6.47
N GLN A 47 -4.49 15.86 -6.74
CA GLN A 47 -4.71 14.77 -7.69
C GLN A 47 -4.33 15.16 -9.12
N ALA A 48 -4.69 16.36 -9.57
CA ALA A 48 -4.32 16.87 -10.89
C ALA A 48 -2.80 17.00 -11.05
N LEU A 49 -2.09 17.47 -10.02
CA LEU A 49 -0.62 17.54 -10.03
C LEU A 49 0.00 16.14 -10.09
N MET A 50 -0.58 15.16 -9.38
CA MET A 50 -0.11 13.77 -9.43
C MET A 50 -0.33 13.16 -10.83
N ILE A 51 -1.50 13.40 -11.42
CA ILE A 51 -1.83 13.01 -12.80
C ILE A 51 -0.82 13.60 -13.80
N ALA A 52 -0.58 14.92 -13.71
CA ALA A 52 0.38 15.60 -14.59
C ALA A 52 1.80 15.07 -14.42
N MET A 53 2.26 14.86 -13.19
CA MET A 53 3.58 14.31 -12.90
C MET A 53 3.75 12.90 -13.46
N PHE A 54 2.78 12.01 -13.27
CA PHE A 54 2.80 10.66 -13.84
C PHE A 54 2.83 10.70 -15.36
N LEU A 55 1.99 11.53 -15.98
CA LEU A 55 1.97 11.68 -17.43
C LEU A 55 3.35 12.07 -17.99
N VAL A 56 4.02 13.05 -17.38
CA VAL A 56 5.36 13.50 -17.79
C VAL A 56 6.41 12.41 -17.61
N ILE A 57 6.45 11.75 -16.44
CA ILE A 57 7.44 10.69 -16.16
C ILE A 57 7.32 9.57 -17.20
N TYR A 58 6.10 9.13 -17.50
CA TYR A 58 5.88 8.02 -18.42
C TYR A 58 6.05 8.40 -19.89
N LEU A 59 5.85 9.68 -20.27
CA LEU A 59 6.26 10.15 -21.60
C LEU A 59 7.76 9.94 -21.82
N PHE A 60 8.60 10.42 -20.89
CA PHE A 60 10.05 10.21 -20.96
C PHE A 60 10.43 8.73 -20.96
N MET A 61 9.72 7.92 -20.17
CA MET A 61 9.99 6.49 -20.06
C MET A 61 9.74 5.71 -21.35
N PHE A 62 8.79 6.15 -22.18
CA PHE A 62 8.36 5.43 -23.39
C PHE A 62 8.96 5.94 -24.69
N ILE A 63 9.50 7.17 -24.73
CA ILE A 63 10.09 7.76 -25.96
C ILE A 63 11.20 6.88 -26.56
N GLY A 64 11.96 6.17 -25.73
CA GLY A 64 13.07 5.31 -26.18
C GLY A 64 12.64 3.92 -26.70
N VAL A 65 11.34 3.65 -26.85
CA VAL A 65 10.82 2.33 -27.25
C VAL A 65 10.04 2.45 -28.56
N ASP A 66 10.35 1.58 -29.51
CA ASP A 66 9.58 1.47 -30.75
C ASP A 66 8.50 0.38 -30.63
N PHE A 67 7.27 0.80 -30.33
CA PHE A 67 6.15 -0.11 -30.13
C PHE A 67 5.65 -0.75 -31.43
N SER A 68 6.06 -0.25 -32.60
CA SER A 68 5.68 -0.86 -33.89
C SER A 68 6.30 -2.25 -34.09
N HIS A 69 7.45 -2.50 -33.46
CA HIS A 69 8.16 -3.78 -33.51
C HIS A 69 7.89 -4.68 -32.30
N TYR A 70 7.27 -4.15 -31.23
CA TYR A 70 7.05 -4.87 -29.96
C TYR A 70 5.57 -4.83 -29.51
N PRO A 71 4.65 -5.49 -30.24
CA PRO A 71 3.23 -5.56 -29.89
C PRO A 71 2.97 -6.30 -28.56
N GLY A 72 3.82 -7.25 -28.19
CA GLY A 72 3.78 -7.95 -26.92
C GLY A 72 4.05 -7.02 -25.75
N LEU A 73 5.13 -6.26 -25.82
CA LEU A 73 5.50 -5.23 -24.84
C LEU A 73 4.41 -4.17 -24.68
N PHE A 74 3.83 -3.70 -25.80
CA PHE A 74 2.68 -2.80 -25.77
C PHE A 74 1.52 -3.44 -24.98
N SER A 75 1.13 -4.68 -25.33
CA SER A 75 0.02 -5.36 -24.66
C SER A 75 0.29 -5.60 -23.17
N PHE A 76 1.55 -5.86 -22.81
CA PHE A 76 2.00 -6.02 -21.42
C PHE A 76 1.88 -4.71 -20.65
N ASP A 77 2.45 -3.61 -21.16
CA ASP A 77 2.40 -2.31 -20.48
C ASP A 77 0.93 -1.85 -20.33
N VAL A 78 0.10 -2.02 -21.38
CA VAL A 78 -1.35 -1.72 -21.29
C VAL A 78 -2.03 -2.55 -20.18
N ALA A 79 -1.77 -3.85 -20.15
CA ALA A 79 -2.35 -4.75 -19.15
C ALA A 79 -1.96 -4.35 -17.72
N MET A 80 -0.68 -4.06 -17.50
CA MET A 80 -0.15 -3.78 -16.16
C MET A 80 -0.74 -2.50 -15.59
N PHE A 81 -0.82 -1.41 -16.36
CA PHE A 81 -1.46 -0.18 -15.90
C PHE A 81 -2.97 -0.32 -15.75
N PHE A 82 -3.64 -1.07 -16.63
CA PHE A 82 -5.07 -1.33 -16.53
C PHE A 82 -5.42 -2.08 -15.24
N ILE A 83 -4.72 -3.18 -14.96
CA ILE A 83 -4.93 -3.99 -13.75
C ILE A 83 -4.59 -3.16 -12.50
N MET A 84 -3.49 -2.42 -12.52
CA MET A 84 -3.09 -1.56 -11.41
C MET A 84 -4.12 -0.46 -11.11
N SER A 85 -4.63 0.19 -12.15
CA SER A 85 -5.72 1.15 -12.00
C SER A 85 -6.97 0.50 -11.43
N THR A 86 -7.37 -0.67 -11.93
CA THR A 86 -8.55 -1.38 -11.44
C THR A 86 -8.40 -1.70 -9.93
N LEU A 87 -7.24 -2.23 -9.53
CA LEU A 87 -6.96 -2.57 -8.13
C LEU A 87 -6.99 -1.34 -7.21
N THR A 88 -6.45 -0.21 -7.66
CA THR A 88 -6.40 1.02 -6.86
C THR A 88 -7.74 1.76 -6.82
N ALA A 89 -8.45 1.80 -7.96
CA ALA A 89 -9.83 2.27 -8.06
C ALA A 89 -10.75 1.47 -7.12
N PHE A 90 -10.52 0.16 -6.98
CA PHE A 90 -11.26 -0.67 -6.05
C PHE A 90 -11.20 -0.15 -4.61
N SER A 91 -10.01 0.18 -4.10
CA SER A 91 -9.82 0.67 -2.73
C SER A 91 -10.56 2.00 -2.48
N SER A 92 -10.47 2.93 -3.45
CA SER A 92 -11.16 4.22 -3.44
C SER A 92 -12.68 4.04 -3.42
N LEU A 93 -13.20 3.25 -4.36
CA LEU A 93 -14.61 2.91 -4.45
C LEU A 93 -15.11 2.25 -3.16
N TYR A 94 -14.39 1.27 -2.62
CA TYR A 94 -14.80 0.61 -1.39
C TYR A 94 -14.93 1.60 -0.22
N THR A 95 -13.97 2.52 -0.08
CA THR A 95 -13.98 3.54 0.97
C THR A 95 -15.20 4.45 0.85
N ILE A 96 -15.49 4.93 -0.36
CA ILE A 96 -16.61 5.83 -0.64
C ILE A 96 -17.97 5.12 -0.57
N PHE A 97 -18.06 3.87 -1.02
CA PHE A 97 -19.34 3.13 -1.06
C PHE A 97 -19.68 2.44 0.25
N TYR A 98 -18.70 2.00 1.04
CA TYR A 98 -18.97 1.18 2.22
C TYR A 98 -18.45 1.80 3.52
N GLU A 99 -17.33 2.51 3.52
CA GLU A 99 -16.70 3.00 4.76
C GLU A 99 -17.19 4.38 5.20
N SER A 100 -17.57 5.25 4.26
CA SER A 100 -17.97 6.64 4.54
C SER A 100 -19.19 6.78 5.47
N ASN A 101 -20.04 5.75 5.60
CA ASN A 101 -21.28 5.75 6.41
C ASN A 101 -22.21 6.97 6.18
N ASP A 102 -22.04 7.67 5.06
CA ASP A 102 -22.71 8.91 4.68
C ASP A 102 -24.16 8.70 4.22
N LEU A 103 -24.46 7.47 3.76
CA LEU A 103 -25.74 7.06 3.21
C LEU A 103 -26.91 7.45 4.11
N LYS A 104 -26.74 7.28 5.43
CA LYS A 104 -27.75 7.61 6.45
C LYS A 104 -28.10 9.09 6.52
N LEU A 105 -27.16 9.97 6.19
CA LEU A 105 -27.36 11.41 6.18
C LEU A 105 -28.05 11.85 4.88
N TYR A 106 -27.74 11.17 3.77
CA TYR A 106 -28.28 11.51 2.45
C TYR A 106 -29.72 11.06 2.23
N ILE A 107 -30.20 10.03 2.93
CA ILE A 107 -31.58 9.51 2.74
C ILE A 107 -32.67 10.53 3.13
N HIS A 108 -32.33 11.52 3.96
CA HIS A 108 -33.24 12.58 4.37
C HIS A 108 -33.21 13.78 3.43
N LEU A 109 -32.29 13.80 2.45
CA LEU A 109 -32.18 14.85 1.45
C LEU A 109 -32.98 14.48 0.19
N PRO A 110 -33.48 15.46 -0.58
CA PRO A 110 -34.17 15.23 -1.84
C PRO A 110 -33.17 14.88 -2.96
N VAL A 111 -32.44 13.78 -2.81
CA VAL A 111 -31.42 13.28 -3.73
C VAL A 111 -31.84 11.89 -4.19
N THR A 112 -31.82 11.66 -5.50
CA THR A 112 -32.13 10.32 -6.03
C THR A 112 -30.99 9.34 -5.78
N SER A 113 -31.31 8.05 -5.64
CA SER A 113 -30.32 6.98 -5.56
C SER A 113 -29.35 7.02 -6.75
N GLU A 114 -29.81 7.49 -7.91
CA GLU A 114 -28.99 7.52 -9.10
C GLU A 114 -27.91 8.59 -9.07
N GLU A 115 -28.31 9.82 -8.68
CA GLU A 115 -27.41 10.95 -8.52
C GLU A 115 -26.31 10.66 -7.50
N LEU A 116 -26.67 10.03 -6.38
CA LEU A 116 -25.72 9.67 -5.34
C LEU A 116 -24.74 8.58 -5.81
N TYR A 117 -25.21 7.60 -6.59
CA TYR A 117 -24.35 6.52 -7.08
C TYR A 117 -23.32 7.04 -8.09
N ILE A 118 -23.77 7.88 -9.03
CA ILE A 118 -22.90 8.53 -10.01
C ILE A 118 -21.90 9.47 -9.34
N ALA A 119 -22.33 10.25 -8.35
CA ALA A 119 -21.43 11.11 -7.58
C ALA A 119 -20.31 10.30 -6.91
N LYS A 120 -20.63 9.13 -6.34
CA LYS A 120 -19.64 8.24 -5.73
C LYS A 120 -18.68 7.65 -6.78
N ILE A 121 -19.17 7.18 -7.93
CA ILE A 121 -18.33 6.73 -9.05
C ILE A 121 -17.36 7.82 -9.48
N VAL A 122 -17.87 9.01 -9.81
CA VAL A 122 -17.05 10.11 -10.34
C VAL A 122 -16.03 10.58 -9.31
N SER A 123 -16.41 10.67 -8.03
CA SER A 123 -15.47 11.05 -6.96
C SER A 123 -14.33 10.05 -6.75
N SER A 124 -14.56 8.77 -7.07
CA SER A 124 -13.55 7.72 -6.93
C SER A 124 -12.52 7.69 -8.07
N LEU A 125 -12.86 8.26 -9.23
CA LEU A 125 -12.00 8.30 -10.42
C LEU A 125 -10.66 8.98 -10.13
N GLY A 126 -10.64 10.02 -9.31
CA GLY A 126 -9.44 10.83 -9.08
C GLY A 126 -8.21 10.01 -8.63
N MET A 127 -8.39 9.00 -7.78
CA MET A 127 -7.28 8.15 -7.32
C MET A 127 -6.94 7.01 -8.30
N GLY A 128 -7.96 6.36 -8.89
CA GLY A 128 -7.74 5.27 -9.85
C GLY A 128 -7.20 5.74 -11.21
N ALA A 129 -7.48 6.99 -11.58
CA ALA A 129 -7.04 7.61 -12.82
C ALA A 129 -5.53 7.90 -12.83
N VAL A 130 -4.89 8.14 -11.68
CA VAL A 130 -3.44 8.39 -11.60
C VAL A 130 -2.65 7.26 -12.27
N PHE A 131 -3.04 6.01 -12.04
CA PHE A 131 -2.39 4.83 -12.61
C PHE A 131 -2.83 4.49 -14.04
N LEU A 132 -3.87 5.16 -14.57
CA LEU A 132 -4.22 5.10 -16.00
C LEU A 132 -3.44 6.11 -16.83
N MET A 133 -2.95 7.21 -16.24
CA MET A 133 -2.21 8.24 -16.98
C MET A 133 -1.04 7.71 -17.82
N PRO A 134 -0.27 6.71 -17.38
CA PRO A 134 0.78 6.11 -18.21
C PRO A 134 0.26 5.55 -19.54
N LEU A 135 -1.01 5.09 -19.59
CA LEU A 135 -1.63 4.62 -20.83
C LEU A 135 -1.83 5.74 -21.83
N ILE A 136 -2.13 6.97 -21.40
CA ILE A 136 -2.22 8.11 -22.32
C ILE A 136 -0.86 8.30 -23.00
N SER A 137 0.22 8.35 -22.20
CA SER A 137 1.58 8.50 -22.71
C SER A 137 1.95 7.37 -23.68
N LEU A 138 1.65 6.13 -23.32
CA LEU A 138 1.89 4.94 -24.13
C LEU A 138 1.14 4.99 -25.47
N LEU A 139 -0.17 5.27 -25.43
CA LEU A 139 -1.02 5.28 -26.62
C LEU A 139 -0.65 6.42 -27.57
N LEU A 140 -0.33 7.60 -27.04
CA LEU A 140 0.14 8.74 -27.85
C LEU A 140 1.41 8.37 -28.63
N ILE A 141 2.41 7.78 -27.95
CA ILE A 141 3.68 7.41 -28.59
C ILE A 141 3.48 6.25 -29.57
N ALA A 142 2.83 5.17 -29.16
CA ALA A 142 2.63 3.99 -29.99
C ALA A 142 1.82 4.31 -31.25
N TYR A 143 0.74 5.10 -31.14
CA TYR A 143 -0.10 5.40 -32.30
C TYR A 143 0.54 6.45 -33.21
N TRP A 144 1.36 7.35 -32.67
CA TRP A 144 2.19 8.22 -33.49
C TRP A 144 3.19 7.39 -34.32
N GLN A 145 3.83 6.38 -33.73
CA GLN A 145 4.75 5.47 -34.44
C GLN A 145 4.04 4.61 -35.49
N LEU A 146 2.83 4.13 -35.22
CA LEU A 146 2.08 3.25 -36.14
C LEU A 146 1.44 4.00 -37.32
N LEU A 147 0.82 5.15 -37.06
CA LEU A 147 0.03 5.89 -38.06
C LEU A 147 0.78 7.06 -38.71
N GLY A 148 1.77 7.65 -38.02
CA GLY A 148 2.56 8.78 -38.51
C GLY A 148 1.81 10.10 -38.73
N ASN A 149 0.52 10.18 -38.37
CA ASN A 149 -0.37 11.32 -38.64
C ASN A 149 -0.89 11.95 -37.33
N PRO A 150 -1.08 13.28 -37.24
CA PRO A 150 -1.78 13.95 -36.14
C PRO A 150 -3.12 13.32 -35.67
N LEU A 151 -3.86 12.64 -36.55
CA LEU A 151 -5.08 11.89 -36.19
C LEU A 151 -4.84 10.81 -35.13
N SER A 152 -3.60 10.29 -35.03
CA SER A 152 -3.19 9.34 -33.99
C SER A 152 -3.47 9.85 -32.57
N ILE A 153 -3.36 11.16 -32.33
CA ILE A 153 -3.62 11.79 -31.04
C ILE A 153 -5.10 11.65 -30.67
N LEU A 154 -6.00 11.93 -31.61
CA LEU A 154 -7.45 11.81 -31.38
C LEU A 154 -7.81 10.36 -31.08
N VAL A 155 -7.28 9.42 -31.87
CA VAL A 155 -7.52 7.98 -31.70
C VAL A 155 -6.97 7.48 -30.37
N ALA A 156 -5.78 7.94 -29.95
CA ALA A 156 -5.20 7.63 -28.65
C ALA A 156 -6.11 8.06 -27.50
N ILE A 157 -6.66 9.27 -27.57
CA ILE A 157 -7.59 9.79 -26.55
C ILE A 157 -8.88 8.95 -26.52
N VAL A 158 -9.45 8.59 -27.68
CA VAL A 158 -10.67 7.77 -27.75
C VAL A 158 -10.43 6.38 -27.15
N LEU A 159 -9.35 5.70 -27.53
CA LEU A 159 -9.03 4.37 -27.01
C LEU A 159 -8.61 4.40 -25.54
N PHE A 160 -7.99 5.48 -25.08
CA PHE A 160 -7.79 5.72 -23.66
C PHE A 160 -9.11 5.82 -22.89
N LEU A 161 -10.11 6.54 -23.42
CA LEU A 161 -11.43 6.63 -22.78
C LEU A 161 -12.11 5.26 -22.69
N VAL A 162 -11.96 4.42 -23.72
CA VAL A 162 -12.44 3.03 -23.70
C VAL A 162 -11.77 2.23 -22.57
N LEU A 163 -10.45 2.33 -22.43
CA LEU A 163 -9.71 1.68 -21.33
C LEU A 163 -10.13 2.21 -19.95
N LEU A 164 -10.33 3.52 -19.83
CA LEU A 164 -10.78 4.15 -18.59
C LEU A 164 -12.16 3.63 -18.18
N VAL A 165 -13.11 3.60 -19.11
CA VAL A 165 -14.46 3.09 -18.85
C VAL A 165 -14.40 1.61 -18.52
N SER A 166 -13.65 0.80 -19.28
CA SER A 166 -13.50 -0.63 -19.03
C SER A 166 -12.91 -0.93 -17.64
N SER A 167 -11.84 -0.25 -17.27
CA SER A 167 -11.22 -0.37 -15.92
C SER A 167 -12.22 -0.02 -14.83
N MET A 168 -12.97 1.06 -15.02
CA MET A 168 -13.95 1.53 -14.04
C MET A 168 -15.12 0.56 -13.89
N VAL A 169 -15.66 0.05 -14.99
CA VAL A 169 -16.73 -0.96 -15.00
C VAL A 169 -16.27 -2.19 -14.24
N LEU A 170 -15.09 -2.70 -14.53
CA LEU A 170 -14.54 -3.88 -13.87
C LEU A 170 -14.33 -3.63 -12.36
N ALA A 171 -13.80 -2.46 -11.98
CA ALA A 171 -13.65 -2.07 -10.59
C ALA A 171 -14.98 -1.95 -9.84
N ILE A 172 -16.05 -1.46 -10.49
CA ILE A 172 -17.40 -1.39 -9.91
C ILE A 172 -17.98 -2.78 -9.68
N TYR A 173 -17.85 -3.70 -10.65
CA TYR A 173 -18.33 -5.07 -10.47
C TYR A 173 -17.59 -5.81 -9.34
N ILE A 174 -16.27 -5.68 -9.28
CA ILE A 174 -15.49 -6.22 -8.16
C ILE A 174 -15.99 -5.62 -6.84
N ASN A 175 -16.21 -4.31 -6.77
CA ASN A 175 -16.73 -3.66 -5.57
C ASN A 175 -18.14 -4.10 -5.18
N ALA A 176 -19.03 -4.29 -6.15
CA ALA A 176 -20.37 -4.77 -5.89
C ALA A 176 -20.35 -6.19 -5.33
N TRP A 177 -19.54 -7.07 -5.93
CA TRP A 177 -19.39 -8.46 -5.50
C TRP A 177 -18.75 -8.56 -4.12
N VAL A 178 -17.60 -7.91 -3.92
CA VAL A 178 -16.88 -7.91 -2.65
C VAL A 178 -17.68 -7.20 -1.55
N GLY A 179 -18.30 -6.07 -1.88
CA GLY A 179 -19.12 -5.31 -0.95
C GLY A 179 -20.28 -6.11 -0.40
N LYS A 180 -20.95 -6.91 -1.24
CA LYS A 180 -21.99 -7.85 -0.81
C LYS A 180 -21.48 -8.87 0.21
N ILE A 181 -20.29 -9.42 0.00
CA ILE A 181 -19.64 -10.35 0.95
C ILE A 181 -19.33 -9.64 2.27
N ILE A 182 -18.80 -8.42 2.19
CA ILE A 182 -18.39 -7.63 3.36
C ILE A 182 -19.59 -7.22 4.21
N VAL A 183 -20.66 -6.70 3.60
CA VAL A 183 -21.86 -6.21 4.31
C VAL A 183 -22.61 -7.34 5.02
N ARG A 184 -22.56 -8.56 4.47
CA ARG A 184 -23.20 -9.75 5.06
C ARG A 184 -22.33 -10.44 6.11
N SER A 185 -21.02 -10.21 6.13
CA SER A 185 -20.09 -10.91 7.00
C SER A 185 -19.95 -10.30 8.39
N ARG A 186 -19.92 -11.16 9.42
CA ARG A 186 -19.59 -10.78 10.81
C ARG A 186 -18.16 -10.25 10.94
N LYS A 187 -17.26 -10.65 10.04
CA LYS A 187 -15.85 -10.23 10.02
C LYS A 187 -15.61 -9.12 8.99
N ARG A 188 -16.61 -8.26 8.73
CA ARG A 188 -16.54 -7.11 7.80
C ARG A 188 -15.20 -6.36 7.83
N LYS A 189 -14.74 -5.98 9.03
CA LYS A 189 -13.46 -5.26 9.21
C LYS A 189 -12.27 -6.07 8.70
N LEU A 190 -12.17 -7.36 9.04
CA LEU A 190 -11.07 -8.22 8.60
C LEU A 190 -11.06 -8.40 7.08
N ILE A 191 -12.23 -8.66 6.48
CA ILE A 191 -12.32 -8.86 5.02
C ILE A 191 -11.95 -7.57 4.29
N SER A 192 -12.44 -6.42 4.76
CA SER A 192 -12.05 -5.09 4.29
C SER A 192 -10.53 -4.89 4.35
N THR A 193 -9.91 -5.24 5.48
CA THR A 193 -8.46 -5.15 5.66
C THR A 193 -7.70 -6.00 4.65
N ILE A 194 -8.07 -7.27 4.53
CA ILE A 194 -7.40 -8.21 3.61
C ILE A 194 -7.52 -7.71 2.18
N MET A 195 -8.70 -7.21 1.79
CA MET A 195 -8.91 -6.68 0.44
C MET A 195 -8.08 -5.42 0.16
N MET A 196 -8.06 -4.45 1.09
CA MET A 196 -7.20 -3.26 0.95
C MET A 196 -5.72 -3.63 0.89
N PHE A 197 -5.30 -4.60 1.70
CA PHE A 197 -3.94 -5.12 1.69
C PHE A 197 -3.59 -5.75 0.34
N VAL A 198 -4.41 -6.68 -0.15
CA VAL A 198 -4.22 -7.37 -1.45
C VAL A 198 -4.20 -6.38 -2.60
N SER A 199 -5.11 -5.41 -2.61
CA SER A 199 -5.14 -4.34 -3.63
C SER A 199 -3.85 -3.51 -3.63
N THR A 200 -3.41 -3.05 -2.46
CA THR A 200 -2.21 -2.20 -2.35
C THR A 200 -0.94 -2.99 -2.67
N PHE A 201 -0.81 -4.19 -2.13
CA PHE A 201 0.33 -5.07 -2.40
C PHE A 201 0.35 -5.52 -3.87
N GLY A 202 -0.80 -5.87 -4.43
CA GLY A 202 -0.93 -6.21 -5.85
C GLY A 202 -0.51 -5.07 -6.77
N ALA A 203 -0.95 -3.83 -6.49
CA ALA A 203 -0.49 -2.65 -7.24
C ALA A 203 1.04 -2.48 -7.16
N PHE A 204 1.65 -2.69 -5.99
CA PHE A 204 3.10 -2.65 -5.85
C PHE A 204 3.82 -3.75 -6.66
N VAL A 205 3.33 -4.98 -6.63
CA VAL A 205 3.88 -6.09 -7.44
C VAL A 205 3.87 -5.74 -8.92
N LEU A 206 2.79 -5.11 -9.40
CA LEU A 206 2.69 -4.67 -10.79
C LEU A 206 3.69 -3.55 -11.12
N ILE A 207 3.86 -2.55 -10.25
CA ILE A 207 4.88 -1.49 -10.42
C ILE A 207 6.27 -2.11 -10.49
N PHE A 208 6.55 -3.06 -9.60
CA PHE A 208 7.83 -3.74 -9.54
C PHE A 208 8.13 -4.55 -10.81
N ALA A 209 7.12 -5.26 -11.34
CA ALA A 209 7.24 -5.98 -12.61
C ALA A 209 7.51 -5.05 -13.81
N ILE A 210 6.84 -3.89 -13.88
CA ILE A 210 7.13 -2.85 -14.89
C ILE A 210 8.57 -2.36 -14.72
N ASN A 211 9.01 -2.08 -13.49
CA ASN A 211 10.37 -1.62 -13.24
C ASN A 211 11.44 -2.65 -13.65
N ILE A 212 11.21 -3.94 -13.43
CA ILE A 212 12.09 -5.01 -13.94
C ILE A 212 12.12 -4.99 -15.47
N SER A 213 10.95 -4.92 -16.12
CA SER A 213 10.86 -4.86 -17.58
C SER A 213 11.67 -3.67 -18.12
N ASN A 214 11.52 -2.49 -17.52
CA ASN A 214 12.29 -1.30 -17.85
C ASN A 214 13.79 -1.49 -17.67
N ASN A 215 14.23 -2.00 -16.52
CA ASN A 215 15.65 -2.19 -16.25
C ASN A 215 16.29 -3.19 -17.22
N LYS A 216 15.58 -4.27 -17.57
CA LYS A 216 16.05 -5.21 -18.60
C LYS A 216 16.22 -4.52 -19.95
N ARG A 217 15.27 -3.67 -20.34
CA ARG A 217 15.38 -2.85 -21.57
C ARG A 217 16.61 -1.96 -21.56
N THR A 218 16.88 -1.27 -20.46
CA THR A 218 18.05 -0.38 -20.34
C THR A 218 19.39 -1.12 -20.35
N MET A 219 19.41 -2.39 -19.93
CA MET A 219 20.65 -3.19 -19.84
C MET A 219 20.97 -4.02 -21.09
N THR A 220 20.04 -4.15 -22.04
CA THR A 220 20.24 -4.98 -23.24
C THR A 220 20.34 -4.08 -24.46
N ASP A 221 21.52 -4.00 -25.07
CA ASP A 221 21.76 -3.21 -26.29
C ASP A 221 20.94 -3.76 -27.48
N GLY A 222 19.78 -3.16 -27.72
CA GLY A 222 19.14 -3.09 -29.04
C GLY A 222 18.31 -4.28 -29.54
N VAL A 223 18.42 -5.50 -28.97
CA VAL A 223 17.55 -6.63 -29.38
C VAL A 223 16.95 -7.33 -28.17
N PHE A 224 15.71 -6.98 -27.86
CA PHE A 224 14.89 -7.64 -26.84
C PHE A 224 13.92 -8.63 -27.51
N THR A 225 13.68 -9.79 -26.87
CA THR A 225 12.66 -10.75 -27.30
C THR A 225 11.29 -10.28 -26.82
N ASP A 226 10.35 -10.09 -27.74
CA ASP A 226 9.04 -9.53 -27.40
C ASP A 226 8.30 -10.36 -26.34
N TYR A 227 7.48 -9.69 -25.53
CA TYR A 227 6.68 -10.34 -24.50
C TYR A 227 5.56 -11.18 -25.14
N PRO A 228 5.07 -12.24 -24.46
CA PRO A 228 3.87 -12.93 -24.90
C PRO A 228 2.70 -11.96 -24.93
N THR A 229 1.98 -11.93 -26.05
CA THR A 229 0.86 -11.00 -26.24
C THR A 229 -0.33 -11.39 -25.37
N ILE A 230 -0.95 -10.41 -24.71
CA ILE A 230 -2.16 -10.62 -23.91
C ILE A 230 -3.39 -10.29 -24.76
N PRO A 231 -4.28 -11.26 -25.08
CA PRO A 231 -5.30 -11.10 -26.14
C PRO A 231 -6.14 -9.82 -26.05
N TYR A 232 -6.80 -9.55 -24.92
CA TYR A 232 -7.65 -8.35 -24.76
C TYR A 232 -6.87 -7.04 -24.95
N PHE A 233 -5.65 -6.96 -24.39
CA PHE A 233 -4.86 -5.74 -24.45
C PHE A 233 -4.15 -5.55 -25.80
N LYS A 234 -3.83 -6.65 -26.48
CA LYS A 234 -3.38 -6.64 -27.88
C LYS A 234 -4.44 -6.07 -28.82
N GLY A 235 -5.73 -6.22 -28.49
CA GLY A 235 -6.81 -5.64 -29.29
C GLY A 235 -6.66 -4.13 -29.55
N PHE A 236 -6.10 -3.39 -28.59
CA PHE A 236 -5.82 -1.96 -28.72
C PHE A 236 -4.67 -1.65 -29.70
N TYR A 237 -3.87 -2.65 -30.05
CA TYR A 237 -2.86 -2.58 -31.11
C TYR A 237 -3.47 -3.02 -32.46
N ASP A 238 -4.17 -4.16 -32.45
CA ASP A 238 -4.74 -4.79 -33.65
C ASP A 238 -5.77 -3.87 -34.35
N VAL A 239 -6.58 -3.13 -33.57
CA VAL A 239 -7.57 -2.20 -34.15
C VAL A 239 -6.95 -1.04 -34.92
N ILE A 240 -5.72 -0.65 -34.59
CA ILE A 240 -5.03 0.43 -35.29
C ILE A 240 -4.40 -0.09 -36.58
N GLN A 241 -3.78 -1.26 -36.54
CA GLN A 241 -3.15 -1.85 -37.73
C GLN A 241 -4.17 -2.38 -38.73
N ALA A 242 -5.17 -3.13 -38.26
CA ALA A 242 -6.17 -3.77 -39.11
C ALA A 242 -7.53 -3.85 -38.39
N PRO A 243 -8.34 -2.76 -38.42
CA PRO A 243 -9.58 -2.64 -37.67
C PRO A 243 -10.61 -3.75 -37.89
N PHE A 244 -10.62 -4.34 -39.09
CA PHE A 244 -11.57 -5.37 -39.52
C PHE A 244 -10.96 -6.78 -39.61
N SER A 245 -9.74 -6.97 -39.08
CA SER A 245 -9.13 -8.29 -39.02
C SER A 245 -9.86 -9.21 -38.03
N THR A 246 -9.72 -10.53 -38.23
CA THR A 246 -10.24 -11.54 -37.28
C THR A 246 -9.63 -11.35 -35.89
N ALA A 247 -8.35 -10.96 -35.81
CA ALA A 247 -7.66 -10.63 -34.57
C ALA A 247 -8.31 -9.42 -33.87
N ALA A 248 -8.54 -8.30 -34.56
CA ALA A 248 -9.19 -7.12 -34.00
C ALA A 248 -10.64 -7.41 -33.54
N LEU A 249 -11.37 -8.24 -34.29
CA LEU A 249 -12.72 -8.65 -33.93
C LEU A 249 -12.75 -9.40 -32.58
N LEU A 250 -11.85 -10.36 -32.40
CA LEU A 250 -11.77 -11.19 -31.19
C LEU A 250 -11.13 -10.45 -30.01
N ASN A 251 -10.07 -9.69 -30.24
CA ASN A 251 -9.25 -9.08 -29.20
C ASN A 251 -9.78 -7.72 -28.73
N PHE A 252 -10.50 -6.98 -29.59
CA PHE A 252 -11.02 -5.65 -29.26
C PHE A 252 -12.55 -5.58 -29.28
N TRP A 253 -13.18 -5.88 -30.41
CA TRP A 253 -14.62 -5.63 -30.61
C TRP A 253 -15.50 -6.52 -29.70
N LEU A 254 -15.19 -7.81 -29.59
CA LEU A 254 -15.91 -8.72 -28.70
C LEU A 254 -15.79 -8.31 -27.22
N PRO A 255 -14.59 -8.03 -26.69
CA PRO A 255 -14.46 -7.48 -25.34
C PRO A 255 -15.13 -6.11 -25.14
N LEU A 256 -15.10 -5.23 -26.14
CA LEU A 256 -15.80 -3.96 -26.09
C LEU A 256 -17.32 -4.14 -25.92
N LEU A 257 -17.91 -5.07 -26.68
CA LEU A 257 -19.33 -5.43 -26.54
C LEU A 257 -19.63 -5.94 -25.13
N LEU A 258 -18.75 -6.79 -24.58
CA LEU A 258 -18.86 -7.27 -23.20
C LEU A 258 -18.81 -6.11 -22.20
N VAL A 259 -17.91 -5.14 -22.36
CA VAL A 259 -17.86 -3.94 -21.50
C VAL A 259 -19.16 -3.14 -21.59
N LEU A 260 -19.72 -2.96 -22.79
CA LEU A 260 -21.02 -2.28 -22.97
C LEU A 260 -22.16 -3.03 -22.28
N ALA A 261 -22.21 -4.36 -22.39
CA ALA A 261 -23.17 -5.20 -21.69
C ALA A 261 -23.02 -5.09 -20.16
N MET A 262 -21.78 -5.02 -19.67
CA MET A 262 -21.49 -4.80 -18.27
C MET A 262 -21.94 -3.42 -17.78
N VAL A 263 -21.74 -2.35 -18.56
CA VAL A 263 -22.27 -1.00 -18.26
C VAL A 263 -23.79 -1.04 -18.12
N TYR A 264 -24.48 -1.68 -19.06
CA TYR A 264 -25.93 -1.88 -18.97
C TYR A 264 -26.34 -2.63 -17.69
N GLY A 265 -25.59 -3.66 -17.30
CA GLY A 265 -25.79 -4.38 -16.05
C GLY A 265 -25.54 -3.55 -14.79
N ILE A 266 -24.65 -2.55 -14.83
CA ILE A 266 -24.41 -1.64 -13.69
C ILE A 266 -25.68 -0.82 -13.42
N VAL A 267 -26.21 -0.19 -14.47
CA VAL A 267 -27.38 0.69 -14.39
C VAL A 267 -28.61 -0.12 -13.97
N THR A 268 -28.82 -1.30 -14.57
CA THR A 268 -30.05 -2.09 -14.35
C THR A 268 -30.03 -2.97 -13.10
N LYS A 269 -28.88 -3.51 -12.68
CA LYS A 269 -28.81 -4.49 -11.58
C LYS A 269 -27.97 -4.00 -10.39
N VAL A 270 -26.74 -3.55 -10.63
CA VAL A 270 -25.78 -3.26 -9.54
C VAL A 270 -26.22 -2.06 -8.70
N MET A 271 -26.54 -0.96 -9.38
CA MET A 271 -26.92 0.32 -8.80
C MET A 271 -28.18 0.24 -7.90
N PRO A 272 -29.32 -0.36 -8.33
CA PRO A 272 -30.48 -0.51 -7.45
C PRO A 272 -30.22 -1.49 -6.28
N THR A 273 -29.44 -2.55 -6.50
CA THR A 273 -29.13 -3.55 -5.45
C THR A 273 -28.30 -2.94 -4.32
N TYR A 274 -27.33 -2.09 -4.65
CA TYR A 274 -26.46 -1.45 -3.65
C TYR A 274 -27.26 -0.73 -2.56
N TYR A 275 -28.26 0.07 -2.92
CA TYR A 275 -29.08 0.81 -1.95
C TYR A 275 -29.90 -0.12 -1.06
N ARG A 276 -30.50 -1.16 -1.66
CA ARG A 276 -31.28 -2.15 -0.90
C ARG A 276 -30.41 -2.88 0.11
N GLU A 277 -29.20 -3.29 -0.27
CA GLU A 277 -28.32 -4.06 0.61
C GLU A 277 -27.62 -3.18 1.66
N ALA A 278 -27.15 -1.98 1.30
CA ALA A 278 -26.46 -1.08 2.21
C ALA A 278 -27.36 -0.55 3.34
N PHE A 279 -28.64 -0.29 3.05
CA PHE A 279 -29.61 0.18 4.05
C PHE A 279 -30.30 -0.94 4.82
N TYR A 280 -30.98 -1.85 4.14
CA TYR A 280 -31.91 -2.77 4.80
C TYR A 280 -31.20 -3.91 5.53
N ILE A 281 -30.19 -4.53 4.90
CA ILE A 281 -29.47 -5.69 5.47
C ILE A 281 -28.54 -5.26 6.61
N SER A 282 -27.92 -4.07 6.51
CA SER A 282 -27.03 -3.52 7.55
C SER A 282 -27.76 -3.29 8.89
N ASN A 283 -28.98 -2.75 8.84
CA ASN A 283 -29.79 -2.52 10.03
C ASN A 283 -30.37 -3.84 10.60
N GLU A 284 -30.78 -4.77 9.75
CA GLU A 284 -31.29 -6.07 10.17
C GLU A 284 -30.21 -6.94 10.84
N ASN A 285 -28.98 -6.92 10.33
CA ASN A 285 -27.83 -7.59 10.94
C ASN A 285 -27.43 -6.96 12.28
N LYS A 286 -27.55 -5.63 12.44
CA LYS A 286 -27.36 -4.97 13.74
C LYS A 286 -28.45 -5.33 14.74
N ALA A 287 -29.71 -5.41 14.30
CA ALA A 287 -30.84 -5.84 15.14
C ALA A 287 -30.78 -7.33 15.53
N LYS A 288 -30.24 -8.20 14.68
CA LYS A 288 -29.97 -9.62 15.02
C LYS A 288 -28.79 -9.78 15.98
N GLN A 289 -27.85 -8.83 16.02
CA GLN A 289 -26.71 -8.85 16.95
C GLN A 289 -27.07 -8.44 18.38
N THR A 290 -28.00 -7.50 18.56
CA THR A 290 -28.49 -7.09 19.89
C THR A 290 -29.35 -8.16 20.56
N LYS A 291 -29.91 -9.12 19.81
CA LYS A 291 -30.78 -10.19 20.32
C LYS A 291 -30.07 -11.45 20.83
N LYS A 292 -28.73 -11.52 20.85
CA LYS A 292 -28.04 -12.71 21.39
C LYS A 292 -27.92 -12.61 22.92
N PRO A 293 -28.40 -13.63 23.67
CA PRO A 293 -28.30 -13.65 25.12
C PRO A 293 -26.84 -13.66 25.56
N VAL A 294 -26.55 -12.89 26.62
CA VAL A 294 -25.24 -12.70 27.27
C VAL A 294 -24.84 -13.93 28.10
N ASN A 295 -25.42 -15.11 27.85
CA ASN A 295 -25.09 -16.35 28.57
C ASN A 295 -23.86 -17.03 27.96
N ARG A 296 -22.71 -16.35 28.02
CA ARG A 296 -21.42 -17.04 27.95
C ARG A 296 -20.99 -17.32 29.38
N PRO A 297 -20.70 -18.59 29.76
CA PRO A 297 -20.18 -18.88 31.08
C PRO A 297 -18.92 -18.03 31.30
N HIS A 298 -18.84 -17.35 32.45
CA HIS A 298 -17.65 -16.60 32.85
C HIS A 298 -16.47 -17.56 32.88
N GLN A 299 -15.64 -17.53 31.84
CA GLN A 299 -14.36 -18.23 31.86
C GLN A 299 -13.43 -17.48 32.79
N ASN A 300 -12.86 -18.16 33.78
CA ASN A 300 -11.77 -17.66 34.61
C ASN A 300 -10.53 -17.41 33.72
N GLN A 301 -10.47 -16.23 33.11
CA GLN A 301 -9.32 -15.79 32.32
C GLN A 301 -8.32 -15.11 33.24
N SER A 302 -7.04 -15.47 33.14
CA SER A 302 -6.00 -14.80 33.90
C SER A 302 -5.82 -13.36 33.42
N LEU A 303 -5.37 -12.46 34.30
CA LEU A 303 -5.14 -11.04 33.95
C LEU A 303 -4.24 -10.91 32.71
N ALA A 304 -3.19 -11.72 32.59
CA ALA A 304 -2.29 -11.72 31.44
C ALA A 304 -2.97 -12.18 30.13
N GLN A 305 -3.93 -13.11 30.20
CA GLN A 305 -4.72 -13.49 29.02
C GLN A 305 -5.69 -12.38 28.62
N LEU A 306 -6.32 -11.73 29.60
CA LEU A 306 -7.23 -10.62 29.38
C LEU A 306 -6.52 -9.40 28.77
N LEU A 307 -5.34 -9.04 29.29
CA LEU A 307 -4.51 -7.97 28.74
C LEU A 307 -4.00 -8.28 27.33
N ARG A 308 -3.49 -9.49 27.08
CA ARG A 308 -3.08 -9.90 25.73
C ARG A 308 -4.23 -9.83 24.73
N LYS A 309 -5.41 -10.31 25.12
CA LYS A 309 -6.62 -10.20 24.30
C LYS A 309 -7.00 -8.74 24.07
N HIS A 310 -6.96 -7.90 25.10
CA HIS A 310 -7.22 -6.47 24.99
C HIS A 310 -6.28 -5.79 24.00
N HIS A 311 -4.97 -5.98 24.13
CA HIS A 311 -3.98 -5.43 23.20
C HIS A 311 -4.24 -5.86 21.75
N LEU A 312 -4.54 -7.14 21.50
CA LEU A 312 -4.89 -7.64 20.17
C LEU A 312 -6.15 -6.99 19.59
N LEU A 313 -7.14 -6.71 20.43
CA LEU A 313 -8.36 -6.02 20.00
C LEU A 313 -8.08 -4.56 19.57
N THR A 314 -7.09 -3.90 20.18
CA THR A 314 -6.70 -2.53 19.78
C THR A 314 -6.09 -2.46 18.37
N LEU A 315 -5.62 -3.59 17.81
CA LEU A 315 -4.98 -3.68 16.50
C LEU A 315 -5.95 -3.92 15.32
N GLN A 316 -7.27 -3.98 15.58
CA GLN A 316 -8.28 -4.28 14.55
C GLN A 316 -8.58 -3.09 13.62
N ASN A 317 -7.56 -2.58 12.93
CA ASN A 317 -7.67 -1.52 11.94
C ASN A 317 -6.94 -1.89 10.65
N ALA A 318 -7.64 -1.75 9.52
CA ALA A 318 -7.15 -2.11 8.20
C ALA A 318 -5.89 -1.34 7.82
N THR A 319 -5.94 -0.02 7.93
CA THR A 319 -4.85 0.87 7.55
C THR A 319 -3.59 0.57 8.36
N LEU A 320 -3.73 0.30 9.66
CA LEU A 320 -2.60 -0.04 10.52
C LEU A 320 -1.96 -1.38 10.16
N LEU A 321 -2.78 -2.41 9.94
CA LEU A 321 -2.31 -3.73 9.50
C LEU A 321 -1.58 -3.64 8.16
N THR A 322 -2.16 -2.91 7.21
CA THR A 322 -1.57 -2.71 5.89
C THR A 322 -0.24 -1.98 6.00
N GLN A 323 -0.16 -0.84 6.69
CA GLN A 323 1.09 -0.08 6.80
C GLN A 323 2.20 -0.86 7.53
N THR A 324 1.84 -1.71 8.50
CA THR A 324 2.82 -2.49 9.26
C THR A 324 3.44 -3.62 8.44
N TYR A 325 2.63 -4.37 7.67
CA TYR A 325 3.11 -5.55 6.94
C TYR A 325 3.46 -5.29 5.48
N LEU A 326 2.96 -4.21 4.88
CA LEU A 326 3.23 -3.89 3.47
C LEU A 326 4.72 -3.66 3.23
N MET A 327 5.39 -2.84 4.04
CA MET A 327 6.80 -2.51 3.84
C MET A 327 7.74 -3.73 3.92
N PRO A 328 7.68 -4.57 4.97
CA PRO A 328 8.50 -5.79 4.99
C PRO A 328 8.28 -6.69 3.77
N LEU A 329 7.04 -6.83 3.32
CA LEU A 329 6.71 -7.65 2.14
C LEU A 329 7.22 -7.02 0.83
N MET A 330 7.16 -5.69 0.71
CA MET A 330 7.73 -4.97 -0.43
C MET A 330 9.24 -5.20 -0.54
N TYR A 331 9.97 -5.29 0.59
CA TYR A 331 11.42 -5.49 0.57
C TYR A 331 11.85 -6.89 0.10
N VAL A 332 10.97 -7.90 0.17
CA VAL A 332 11.24 -9.20 -0.49
C VAL A 332 11.49 -9.00 -1.99
N MET A 333 10.71 -8.12 -2.63
CA MET A 333 10.84 -7.84 -4.06
C MET A 333 12.20 -7.21 -4.40
N LEU A 334 12.79 -6.41 -3.51
CA LEU A 334 14.12 -5.82 -3.73
C LEU A 334 15.20 -6.88 -3.97
N PHE A 335 15.11 -8.03 -3.30
CA PHE A 335 16.03 -9.15 -3.50
C PHE A 335 15.73 -10.00 -4.74
N ILE A 336 14.46 -10.01 -5.18
CA ILE A 336 14.02 -10.71 -6.39
C ILE A 336 14.62 -10.08 -7.66
N GLY A 337 14.73 -8.74 -7.70
CA GLY A 337 15.21 -7.99 -8.87
C GLY A 337 16.56 -8.49 -9.42
N PRO A 338 17.63 -8.51 -8.60
CA PRO A 338 18.94 -9.04 -9.00
C PRO A 338 18.91 -10.51 -9.43
N SER A 339 18.06 -11.34 -8.80
CA SER A 339 17.91 -12.75 -9.16
C SER A 339 17.30 -12.95 -10.55
N LEU A 340 16.32 -12.11 -10.93
CA LEU A 340 15.72 -12.16 -12.26
C LEU A 340 16.58 -11.54 -13.37
N SER A 341 17.49 -10.64 -13.04
CA SER A 341 18.37 -9.99 -14.03
C SER A 341 19.67 -10.76 -14.25
N ARG A 342 20.26 -11.35 -13.21
CA ARG A 342 21.54 -12.07 -13.26
C ARG A 342 21.43 -13.60 -13.12
N GLY A 343 20.20 -14.11 -13.05
CA GLY A 343 19.91 -15.54 -12.90
C GLY A 343 19.80 -15.99 -11.44
N THR A 344 19.06 -17.08 -11.22
CA THR A 344 18.77 -17.64 -9.88
C THR A 344 20.01 -18.14 -9.13
N GLY A 345 21.15 -18.28 -9.81
CA GLY A 345 22.44 -18.65 -9.22
C GLY A 345 23.23 -17.48 -8.61
N PHE A 346 22.86 -16.21 -8.85
CA PHE A 346 23.64 -15.04 -8.41
C PHE A 346 23.99 -15.09 -6.91
N PHE A 347 23.00 -15.43 -6.08
CA PHE A 347 23.15 -15.46 -4.63
C PHE A 347 23.89 -16.70 -4.10
N LYS A 348 24.00 -17.78 -4.90
CA LYS A 348 24.77 -18.99 -4.52
C LYS A 348 26.27 -18.75 -4.52
N HIS A 349 26.74 -17.79 -5.32
CA HIS A 349 28.17 -17.47 -5.43
C HIS A 349 28.67 -16.52 -4.33
N ILE A 350 27.79 -16.04 -3.45
CA ILE A 350 28.19 -15.16 -2.34
C ILE A 350 28.83 -15.99 -1.24
N SER A 351 30.12 -15.73 -0.96
CA SER A 351 30.84 -16.42 0.12
C SER A 351 30.14 -16.18 1.48
N PRO A 352 30.02 -17.22 2.33
CA PRO A 352 29.55 -17.09 3.71
C PRO A 352 30.34 -16.07 4.54
N ASP A 353 31.58 -15.77 4.14
CA ASP A 353 32.45 -14.80 4.82
C ASP A 353 31.88 -13.38 4.84
N TYR A 354 30.91 -13.06 3.98
CA TYR A 354 30.21 -11.77 3.94
C TYR A 354 29.02 -11.68 4.92
N PHE A 355 28.96 -12.54 5.95
CA PHE A 355 27.86 -12.54 6.92
C PHE A 355 27.67 -11.20 7.65
N GLY A 356 28.73 -10.41 7.85
CA GLY A 356 28.63 -9.09 8.48
C GLY A 356 27.89 -8.09 7.59
N VAL A 357 28.08 -8.17 6.28
CA VAL A 357 27.33 -7.37 5.30
C VAL A 357 25.86 -7.80 5.29
N ALA A 358 25.59 -9.10 5.33
CA ALA A 358 24.23 -9.63 5.44
C ALA A 358 23.53 -9.15 6.73
N LEU A 359 24.23 -9.16 7.87
CA LEU A 359 23.74 -8.61 9.13
C LEU A 359 23.41 -7.13 9.01
N LEU A 360 24.29 -6.33 8.40
CA LEU A 360 24.07 -4.90 8.20
C LEU A 360 22.86 -4.61 7.30
N PHE A 361 22.64 -5.39 6.23
CA PHE A 361 21.40 -5.31 5.45
C PHE A 361 20.16 -5.69 6.27
N GLY A 362 20.28 -6.69 7.14
CA GLY A 362 19.24 -7.03 8.11
C GLY A 362 18.90 -5.86 9.02
N VAL A 363 19.93 -5.21 9.60
CA VAL A 363 19.80 -4.02 10.44
C VAL A 363 19.07 -2.89 9.70
N SER A 364 19.48 -2.65 8.46
CA SER A 364 18.87 -1.66 7.59
C SER A 364 17.38 -1.89 7.42
N LEU A 365 16.98 -3.12 7.06
CA LEU A 365 15.57 -3.44 6.84
C LEU A 365 14.75 -3.46 8.13
N GLY A 366 15.32 -3.82 9.27
CA GLY A 366 14.62 -3.76 10.56
C GLY A 366 14.31 -2.31 10.97
N ILE A 367 15.25 -1.38 10.75
CA ILE A 367 15.02 0.07 10.95
C ILE A 367 13.89 0.57 10.05
N MET A 368 13.90 0.18 8.78
CA MET A 368 12.88 0.61 7.80
C MET A 368 11.50 0.00 8.04
N CYS A 369 11.43 -1.15 8.74
CA CYS A 369 10.16 -1.76 9.13
C CYS A 369 9.58 -1.17 10.42
N ALA A 370 10.40 -0.58 11.29
CA ALA A 370 10.00 0.05 12.55
C ALA A 370 9.83 1.58 12.38
N THR A 371 8.78 1.97 11.66
CA THR A 371 8.47 3.37 11.35
C THR A 371 7.32 3.93 12.19
N PRO A 372 7.11 5.26 12.17
CA PRO A 372 5.93 5.92 12.73
C PRO A 372 4.56 5.34 12.37
N THR A 373 4.46 4.57 11.28
CA THR A 373 3.21 4.02 10.75
C THR A 373 2.99 2.54 11.10
N SER A 374 3.89 1.97 11.90
CA SER A 374 3.84 0.57 12.33
C SER A 374 3.08 0.39 13.65
N PHE A 375 2.77 -0.86 14.01
CA PHE A 375 2.18 -1.23 15.31
C PHE A 375 2.90 -0.59 16.49
N ILE A 376 4.23 -0.71 16.52
CA ILE A 376 5.04 -0.18 17.63
C ILE A 376 5.01 1.36 17.62
N GLY A 377 4.95 1.99 16.45
CA GLY A 377 4.95 3.45 16.30
C GLY A 377 3.69 4.19 16.75
N VAL A 378 2.58 3.46 16.96
CA VAL A 378 1.31 4.03 17.46
C VAL A 378 0.71 3.27 18.64
N GLY A 379 1.40 2.24 19.13
CA GLY A 379 0.87 1.21 20.01
C GLY A 379 0.18 1.73 21.27
N ILE A 380 0.77 2.68 21.99
CA ILE A 380 0.20 3.28 23.22
C ILE A 380 -1.05 4.08 22.89
N SER A 381 -1.00 4.89 21.84
CA SER A 381 -2.11 5.75 21.42
C SER A 381 -3.36 4.97 20.96
N LEU A 382 -3.19 3.69 20.58
CA LEU A 382 -4.31 2.80 20.27
C LEU A 382 -5.22 2.51 21.47
N GLU A 383 -4.76 2.76 22.69
CA GLU A 383 -5.56 2.56 23.91
C GLU A 383 -6.68 3.60 24.05
N LYS A 384 -6.57 4.77 23.40
CA LYS A 384 -7.55 5.88 23.54
C LYS A 384 -7.88 6.16 25.01
N ASP A 385 -9.15 6.42 25.32
CA ASP A 385 -9.64 6.68 26.67
C ASP A 385 -9.44 5.49 27.64
N ASN A 386 -9.19 4.27 27.15
CA ASN A 386 -8.84 3.15 28.04
C ASN A 386 -7.47 3.37 28.69
N PHE A 387 -6.59 4.17 28.10
CA PHE A 387 -5.27 4.43 28.68
C PHE A 387 -5.35 5.13 30.04
N THR A 388 -6.23 6.12 30.17
CA THR A 388 -6.47 6.81 31.45
C THR A 388 -7.14 5.90 32.45
N PHE A 389 -8.05 5.02 32.02
CA PHE A 389 -8.63 4.00 32.88
C PHE A 389 -7.58 3.01 33.40
N ILE A 390 -6.69 2.52 32.52
CA ILE A 390 -5.66 1.55 32.90
C ILE A 390 -4.67 2.14 33.91
N LYS A 391 -4.39 3.45 33.85
CA LYS A 391 -3.60 4.15 34.87
C LYS A 391 -4.26 4.14 36.26
N SER A 392 -5.57 4.01 36.34
CA SER A 392 -6.29 3.92 37.62
C SER A 392 -6.36 2.51 38.18
N LEU A 393 -5.99 1.49 37.39
CA LEU A 393 -5.98 0.10 37.85
C LEU A 393 -4.76 -0.16 38.75
N PRO A 394 -4.84 -1.18 39.65
CA PRO A 394 -3.72 -1.61 40.48
C PRO A 394 -2.69 -2.43 39.68
N ILE A 395 -2.27 -1.91 38.52
CA ILE A 395 -1.28 -2.50 37.61
C ILE A 395 -0.23 -1.44 37.34
N THR A 396 1.05 -1.77 37.50
CA THR A 396 2.13 -0.81 37.20
C THR A 396 2.14 -0.46 35.70
N LEU A 397 2.14 0.83 35.39
CA LEU A 397 2.10 1.33 34.02
C LEU A 397 3.26 0.77 33.18
N LYS A 398 4.45 0.68 33.78
CA LYS A 398 5.63 0.08 33.14
C LYS A 398 5.36 -1.37 32.71
N LYS A 399 4.78 -2.20 33.58
CA LYS A 399 4.51 -3.60 33.26
C LYS A 399 3.49 -3.72 32.11
N PHE A 400 2.43 -2.93 32.17
CA PHE A 400 1.44 -2.87 31.10
C PHE A 400 2.07 -2.45 29.76
N LEU A 401 2.89 -1.40 29.76
CA LEU A 401 3.55 -0.91 28.55
C LEU A 401 4.59 -1.88 27.99
N LEU A 402 5.33 -2.61 28.85
CA LEU A 402 6.26 -3.65 28.45
C LEU A 402 5.53 -4.86 27.84
N ASP A 403 4.47 -5.34 28.49
CA ASP A 403 3.65 -6.45 27.99
C ASP A 403 3.08 -6.12 26.61
N LYS A 404 2.58 -4.89 26.45
CA LYS A 404 2.11 -4.40 25.15
C LYS A 404 3.26 -4.33 24.13
N PHE A 405 4.38 -3.72 24.48
CA PHE A 405 5.53 -3.59 23.59
C PHE A 405 6.00 -4.95 23.07
N CYS A 406 6.21 -5.93 23.95
CA CYS A 406 6.62 -7.28 23.59
C CYS A 406 5.63 -7.95 22.62
N LEU A 407 4.32 -7.78 22.85
CA LEU A 407 3.29 -8.31 21.95
C LEU A 407 3.35 -7.65 20.57
N LEU A 408 3.49 -6.32 20.51
CA LEU A 408 3.55 -5.58 19.25
C LEU A 408 4.81 -5.92 18.45
N VAL A 409 5.96 -5.98 19.12
CA VAL A 409 7.24 -6.41 18.53
C VAL A 409 7.13 -7.84 18.01
N GLY A 410 6.61 -8.77 18.82
CA GLY A 410 6.45 -10.17 18.40
C GLY A 410 5.60 -10.30 17.14
N LEU A 411 4.45 -9.61 17.08
CA LEU A 411 3.58 -9.62 15.90
C LEU A 411 4.24 -9.01 14.66
N GLN A 412 4.96 -7.90 14.83
CA GLN A 412 5.62 -7.20 13.74
C GLN A 412 6.88 -7.92 13.25
N LEU A 413 7.53 -8.69 14.12
CA LEU A 413 8.76 -9.44 13.84
C LEU A 413 8.49 -10.81 13.21
N ILE A 414 7.60 -11.61 13.80
CA ILE A 414 7.45 -13.04 13.45
C ILE A 414 7.05 -13.21 11.99
N VAL A 415 6.08 -12.43 11.51
CA VAL A 415 5.55 -12.60 10.15
C VAL A 415 6.61 -12.32 9.09
N PRO A 416 7.30 -11.15 9.07
CA PRO A 416 8.40 -10.92 8.12
C PRO A 416 9.59 -11.86 8.31
N MET A 417 9.93 -12.22 9.55
CA MET A 417 11.08 -13.09 9.82
C MET A 417 10.90 -14.48 9.21
N VAL A 418 9.72 -15.09 9.32
CA VAL A 418 9.41 -16.37 8.67
C VAL A 418 9.53 -16.23 7.14
N ILE A 419 9.04 -15.12 6.59
CA ILE A 419 9.09 -14.88 5.15
C ILE A 419 10.53 -14.72 4.67
N TYR A 420 11.36 -13.94 5.36
CA TYR A 420 12.77 -13.77 4.99
C TYR A 420 13.58 -15.06 5.14
N LEU A 421 13.31 -15.88 6.16
CA LEU A 421 13.94 -17.19 6.32
C LEU A 421 13.60 -18.12 5.16
N VAL A 422 12.30 -18.29 4.87
CA VAL A 422 11.84 -19.17 3.78
C VAL A 422 12.35 -18.66 2.43
N PHE A 423 12.25 -17.35 2.21
CA PHE A 423 12.66 -16.73 0.96
C PHE A 423 14.17 -16.80 0.74
N GLY A 424 14.97 -16.51 1.77
CA GLY A 424 16.44 -16.59 1.70
C GLY A 424 16.95 -17.99 1.43
N LEU A 425 16.41 -19.00 2.13
CA LEU A 425 16.87 -20.38 2.01
C LEU A 425 16.35 -21.09 0.76
N PHE A 426 15.05 -20.97 0.44
CA PHE A 426 14.42 -21.77 -0.61
C PHE A 426 14.30 -21.06 -1.95
N VAL A 427 14.22 -19.72 -1.97
CA VAL A 427 14.06 -18.97 -3.23
C VAL A 427 15.41 -18.46 -3.71
N LEU A 428 16.13 -17.73 -2.86
CA LEU A 428 17.46 -17.20 -3.20
C LEU A 428 18.57 -18.25 -3.09
N HIS A 429 18.31 -19.38 -2.42
CA HIS A 429 19.30 -20.42 -2.15
C HIS A 429 20.58 -19.86 -1.50
N LEU A 430 20.42 -18.88 -0.60
CA LEU A 430 21.53 -18.29 0.16
C LEU A 430 22.10 -19.30 1.16
N HIS A 431 23.40 -19.16 1.45
CA HIS A 431 24.02 -19.93 2.51
C HIS A 431 23.30 -19.68 3.86
N PRO A 432 23.02 -20.71 4.68
CA PRO A 432 22.27 -20.56 5.93
C PRO A 432 22.86 -19.50 6.87
N LEU A 433 24.19 -19.40 6.96
CA LEU A 433 24.88 -18.40 7.76
C LEU A 433 24.48 -16.96 7.39
N LEU A 434 24.44 -16.63 6.09
CA LEU A 434 24.06 -15.30 5.62
C LEU A 434 22.61 -14.98 5.96
N THR A 435 21.73 -15.97 5.79
CA THR A 435 20.29 -15.83 6.08
C THR A 435 20.05 -15.64 7.58
N ILE A 436 20.74 -16.39 8.44
CA ILE A 436 20.65 -16.25 9.90
C ILE A 436 21.21 -14.91 10.35
N ALA A 437 22.38 -14.50 9.84
CA ALA A 437 23.00 -13.22 10.17
C ALA A 437 22.10 -12.03 9.78
N PHE A 438 21.49 -12.10 8.58
CA PHE A 438 20.48 -11.14 8.13
C PHE A 438 19.26 -11.11 9.06
N CYS A 439 18.69 -12.27 9.39
CA CYS A 439 17.52 -12.33 10.27
C CYS A 439 17.80 -11.84 11.69
N LEU A 440 19.01 -12.08 12.20
CA LEU A 440 19.47 -11.56 13.49
C LEU A 440 19.60 -10.03 13.46
N GLY A 441 20.24 -9.48 12.42
CA GLY A 441 20.32 -8.03 12.23
C GLY A 441 18.94 -7.38 12.12
N TYR A 442 18.03 -8.01 11.38
CA TYR A 442 16.63 -7.58 11.26
C TYR A 442 15.92 -7.57 12.60
N ALA A 443 16.01 -8.66 13.37
CA ALA A 443 15.34 -8.77 14.65
C ALA A 443 15.84 -7.76 15.68
N LEU A 444 17.16 -7.66 15.86
CA LEU A 444 17.75 -6.75 16.85
C LEU A 444 17.46 -5.29 16.52
N SER A 445 17.65 -4.89 15.27
CA SER A 445 17.38 -3.51 14.85
C SER A 445 15.90 -3.14 14.96
N LEU A 446 14.98 -4.05 14.61
CA LEU A 446 13.55 -3.83 14.76
C LEU A 446 13.15 -3.64 16.22
N ILE A 447 13.73 -4.42 17.13
CA ILE A 447 13.51 -4.26 18.58
C ILE A 447 13.99 -2.87 19.03
N VAL A 448 15.26 -2.53 18.78
CA VAL A 448 15.88 -1.28 19.26
C VAL A 448 15.20 -0.04 18.64
N GLN A 449 14.98 -0.05 17.33
CA GLN A 449 14.25 1.01 16.64
C GLN A 449 12.79 1.07 17.11
N GLY A 450 12.19 -0.08 17.39
CA GLY A 450 10.86 -0.21 17.97
C GLY A 450 10.76 0.51 19.32
N GLU A 451 11.73 0.33 20.21
CA GLU A 451 11.75 1.05 21.50
C GLU A 451 11.80 2.57 21.31
N PHE A 452 12.60 3.04 20.34
CA PHE A 452 12.68 4.46 20.01
C PHE A 452 11.34 5.00 19.49
N MET A 453 10.66 4.25 18.63
CA MET A 453 9.32 4.59 18.12
C MET A 453 8.25 4.55 19.22
N TYR A 454 8.32 3.58 20.12
CA TYR A 454 7.38 3.44 21.23
C TYR A 454 7.52 4.58 22.25
N ARG A 455 8.76 4.99 22.54
CA ARG A 455 9.05 6.21 23.32
C ARG A 455 8.51 7.47 22.64
N ARG A 456 8.65 7.57 21.31
CA ARG A 456 8.10 8.69 20.54
C ARG A 456 6.57 8.72 20.65
N ASP A 457 5.91 7.58 20.57
CA ASP A 457 4.46 7.47 20.74
C ASP A 457 4.03 7.94 22.14
N TYR A 458 4.77 7.57 23.19
CA TYR A 458 4.52 8.05 24.55
C TYR A 458 4.66 9.59 24.67
N ARG A 459 5.68 10.18 24.04
CA ARG A 459 5.92 11.63 24.06
C ARG A 459 4.87 12.43 23.28
N LEU A 460 4.37 11.86 22.19
CA LEU A 460 3.38 12.47 21.30
C LEU A 460 2.01 11.81 21.46
N LEU A 461 1.67 11.43 22.70
CA LEU A 461 0.47 10.68 23.00
C LEU A 461 -0.77 11.45 22.53
N ASP A 462 -1.58 10.79 21.73
CA ASP A 462 -2.88 11.30 21.29
C ASP A 462 -3.91 10.20 21.54
N LEU A 463 -4.88 10.48 22.41
CA LEU A 463 -5.94 9.55 22.78
C LEU A 463 -7.25 9.82 22.03
N LYS A 464 -7.38 11.01 21.41
CA LYS A 464 -8.62 11.53 20.82
C LYS A 464 -8.63 11.48 19.29
N TRP A 465 -7.65 10.80 18.69
CA TRP A 465 -7.58 10.59 17.25
C TRP A 465 -8.83 9.89 16.71
N GLN A 466 -9.27 10.35 15.54
CA GLN A 466 -10.45 9.83 14.84
C GLN A 466 -10.03 8.89 13.70
N ASP A 467 -8.91 9.17 13.05
CA ASP A 467 -8.35 8.38 11.94
C ASP A 467 -6.89 7.99 12.23
N MET A 468 -6.51 6.76 11.87
CA MET A 468 -5.13 6.27 11.96
C MET A 468 -4.13 7.15 11.23
N THR A 469 -4.56 7.74 10.11
CA THR A 469 -3.69 8.63 9.32
C THR A 469 -3.24 9.86 10.11
N GLN A 470 -4.03 10.32 11.10
CA GLN A 470 -3.66 11.42 11.99
C GLN A 470 -2.49 11.02 12.90
N LEU A 471 -2.52 9.80 13.44
CA LEU A 471 -1.45 9.23 14.28
C LEU A 471 -0.15 9.05 13.49
N PHE A 472 -0.24 8.58 12.25
CA PHE A 472 0.91 8.38 11.36
C PHE A 472 1.65 9.68 11.04
N THR A 473 0.90 10.76 10.88
CA THR A 473 1.43 12.06 10.45
C THR A 473 1.77 12.99 11.62
N ARG A 474 1.57 12.57 12.87
CA ARG A 474 1.83 13.44 14.05
C ARG A 474 3.32 13.64 14.30
N GLY A 475 3.67 14.80 14.87
CA GLY A 475 5.05 15.18 15.16
C GLY A 475 5.97 15.08 13.95
N ASN A 476 5.48 15.51 12.78
CA ASN A 476 6.18 15.40 11.49
C ASN A 476 6.59 13.95 11.15
N GLY A 477 5.76 12.97 11.52
CA GLY A 477 6.02 11.54 11.32
C GLY A 477 6.43 11.17 9.90
N GLN A 478 5.87 11.79 8.86
CA GLN A 478 6.26 11.54 7.46
C GLN A 478 7.70 11.97 7.16
N TRP A 479 8.15 13.13 7.65
CA TRP A 479 9.52 13.58 7.50
C TRP A 479 10.49 12.72 8.29
N LEU A 480 10.09 12.27 9.49
CA LEU A 480 10.87 11.31 10.27
C LEU A 480 11.01 9.98 9.53
N THR A 481 9.91 9.44 8.97
CA THR A 481 9.95 8.23 8.15
C THR A 481 10.87 8.41 6.94
N MET A 482 10.78 9.54 6.24
CA MET A 482 11.63 9.86 5.10
C MET A 482 13.11 9.92 5.52
N GLY A 483 13.44 10.67 6.58
CA GLY A 483 14.81 10.79 7.09
C GLY A 483 15.37 9.46 7.57
N LEU A 484 14.55 8.63 8.24
CA LEU A 484 14.93 7.28 8.64
C LEU A 484 15.22 6.40 7.44
N ILE A 485 14.34 6.37 6.43
CA ILE A 485 14.50 5.53 5.23
C ILE A 485 15.73 5.96 4.42
N PHE A 486 15.80 7.22 3.99
CA PHE A 486 16.89 7.69 3.12
C PHE A 486 18.21 7.76 3.86
N GLY A 487 18.22 8.27 5.10
CA GLY A 487 19.43 8.31 5.92
C GLY A 487 19.98 6.91 6.17
N ASN A 488 19.13 5.95 6.51
CA ASN A 488 19.53 4.56 6.68
C ASN A 488 20.05 3.95 5.38
N LEU A 489 19.41 4.19 4.23
CA LEU A 489 19.89 3.66 2.93
C LEU A 489 21.26 4.24 2.55
N ILE A 490 21.49 5.55 2.77
CA ILE A 490 22.78 6.18 2.49
C ILE A 490 23.88 5.60 3.38
N VAL A 491 23.63 5.51 4.69
CA VAL A 491 24.60 4.96 5.65
C VAL A 491 24.87 3.49 5.37
N THR A 492 23.83 2.68 5.19
CA THR A 492 23.94 1.25 4.88
C THR A 492 24.68 1.06 3.56
N GLY A 493 24.36 1.87 2.53
CA GLY A 493 25.04 1.85 1.24
C GLY A 493 26.53 2.16 1.38
N ALA A 494 26.87 3.32 1.95
CA ALA A 494 28.26 3.75 2.11
C ALA A 494 29.10 2.74 2.93
N VAL A 495 28.57 2.29 4.07
CA VAL A 495 29.27 1.34 4.95
C VAL A 495 29.33 -0.05 4.31
N GLY A 496 28.24 -0.53 3.71
CA GLY A 496 28.16 -1.84 3.08
C GLY A 496 29.06 -1.95 1.85
N PHE A 497 28.98 -0.98 0.92
CA PHE A 497 29.87 -0.94 -0.25
C PHE A 497 31.32 -0.74 0.15
N GLY A 498 31.60 0.15 1.11
CA GLY A 498 32.94 0.35 1.66
C GLY A 498 33.52 -0.93 2.26
N ALA A 499 32.75 -1.66 3.06
CA ALA A 499 33.17 -2.93 3.64
C ALA A 499 33.49 -3.98 2.57
N VAL A 500 32.69 -4.07 1.50
CA VAL A 500 32.96 -4.99 0.38
C VAL A 500 34.24 -4.59 -0.37
N ILE A 501 34.47 -3.30 -0.65
CA ILE A 501 35.69 -2.84 -1.31
C ILE A 501 36.93 -3.15 -0.46
N ILE A 502 36.89 -2.81 0.83
CA ILE A 502 38.00 -3.09 1.76
C ILE A 502 38.25 -4.59 1.86
N ALA A 503 37.21 -5.42 1.84
CA ALA A 503 37.33 -6.87 1.86
C ALA A 503 38.04 -7.44 0.64
N ASN A 504 37.77 -6.87 -0.53
CA ASN A 504 38.48 -7.25 -1.75
C ASN A 504 39.93 -6.72 -1.79
N ILE A 505 40.23 -5.59 -1.16
CA ILE A 505 41.61 -5.07 -1.09
C ILE A 505 42.47 -5.88 -0.12
N ILE A 506 41.96 -6.11 1.09
CA ILE A 506 42.70 -6.80 2.16
C ILE A 506 42.70 -8.33 1.94
N GLN A 507 41.84 -8.84 1.05
CA GLN A 507 41.66 -10.28 0.78
C GLN A 507 41.29 -11.09 2.04
N GLN A 508 40.73 -10.43 3.06
CA GLN A 508 40.26 -11.05 4.31
C GLN A 508 38.80 -10.66 4.60
N PRO A 509 37.82 -11.22 3.84
CA PRO A 509 36.41 -10.88 3.99
C PRO A 509 35.85 -11.25 5.37
N LEU A 510 36.35 -12.33 5.96
CA LEU A 510 35.90 -12.79 7.29
C LEU A 510 36.19 -11.78 8.39
N LEU A 511 37.41 -11.23 8.43
CA LEU A 511 37.83 -10.27 9.46
C LEU A 511 36.99 -9.00 9.40
N ILE A 512 36.72 -8.51 8.19
CA ILE A 512 35.90 -7.31 7.99
C ILE A 512 34.44 -7.58 8.37
N SER A 513 33.91 -8.76 8.07
CA SER A 513 32.56 -9.14 8.52
C SER A 513 32.45 -9.23 10.04
N ILE A 514 33.47 -9.73 10.74
CA ILE A 514 33.52 -9.76 12.21
C ILE A 514 33.52 -8.33 12.76
N LEU A 515 34.42 -7.47 12.26
CA LEU A 515 34.49 -6.07 12.68
C LEU A 515 33.18 -5.32 12.44
N LEU A 516 32.58 -5.52 11.27
CA LEU A 516 31.31 -4.89 10.91
C LEU A 516 30.16 -5.36 11.81
N SER A 517 30.12 -6.65 12.14
CA SER A 517 29.13 -7.21 13.06
C SER A 517 29.31 -6.68 14.48
N CYS A 518 30.54 -6.63 14.98
CA CYS A 518 30.85 -6.05 16.29
C CYS A 518 30.43 -4.58 16.36
N LEU A 519 30.74 -3.79 15.34
CA LEU A 519 30.35 -2.39 15.26
C LEU A 519 28.83 -2.24 15.24
N ALA A 520 28.12 -3.02 14.41
CA ALA A 520 26.66 -2.97 14.33
C ALA A 520 26.01 -3.33 15.69
N LEU A 521 26.46 -4.40 16.34
CA LEU A 521 25.96 -4.83 17.65
C LEU A 521 26.28 -3.81 18.74
N MET A 522 27.48 -3.20 18.71
CA MET A 522 27.86 -2.15 19.66
C MET A 522 26.96 -0.93 19.53
N VAL A 523 26.69 -0.46 18.31
CA VAL A 523 25.79 0.67 18.06
C VAL A 523 24.38 0.36 18.55
N LEU A 524 23.83 -0.81 18.20
CA LEU A 524 22.51 -1.24 18.67
C LEU A 524 22.44 -1.33 20.21
N GLY A 525 23.48 -1.87 20.84
CA GLY A 525 23.58 -1.98 22.29
C GLY A 525 23.65 -0.61 22.99
N LEU A 526 24.45 0.33 22.46
CA LEU A 526 24.53 1.69 23.00
C LEU A 526 23.19 2.42 22.90
N VAL A 527 22.48 2.29 21.76
CA VAL A 527 21.15 2.88 21.58
C VAL A 527 20.14 2.25 22.55
N HIS A 528 20.13 0.93 22.70
CA HIS A 528 19.28 0.23 23.65
C HIS A 528 19.51 0.72 25.09
N LEU A 529 20.77 0.78 25.54
CA LEU A 529 21.12 1.28 26.88
C LEU A 529 20.68 2.73 27.11
N TRP A 530 20.81 3.57 26.08
CA TRP A 530 20.33 4.95 26.15
C TRP A 530 18.80 5.03 26.30
N ILE A 531 18.04 4.22 25.55
CA ILE A 531 16.58 4.17 25.66
C ILE A 531 16.17 3.61 27.04
N GLN A 532 16.84 2.57 27.51
CA GLN A 532 16.58 1.97 28.81
C GLN A 532 16.73 3.00 29.94
N LYS A 533 17.80 3.79 29.93
CA LYS A 533 18.04 4.85 30.93
C LYS A 533 17.03 5.99 30.83
N THR A 534 16.67 6.41 29.62
CA THR A 534 15.88 7.63 29.42
C THR A 534 14.36 7.42 29.41
N PHE A 535 13.90 6.21 29.08
CA PHE A 535 12.47 5.89 28.93
C PHE A 535 12.01 4.78 29.88
N TRP A 536 12.58 3.58 29.80
CA TRP A 536 12.08 2.45 30.60
C TRP A 536 12.29 2.62 32.12
N LYS A 537 13.37 3.31 32.54
CA LYS A 537 13.59 3.65 33.96
C LYS A 537 12.77 4.84 34.44
N SER A 538 12.39 5.78 33.56
CA SER A 538 11.56 6.92 33.98
C SER A 538 10.11 6.51 34.24
N LEU A 539 9.64 5.44 33.60
CA LEU A 539 8.33 4.84 33.84
C LEU A 539 8.20 4.10 35.19
N GLU A 540 9.29 3.83 35.91
CA GLU A 540 9.23 3.22 37.26
C GLU A 540 8.87 4.25 38.34
N LYS A 541 9.01 5.53 38.03
CA LYS A 541 8.72 6.65 38.96
C LYS A 541 7.28 7.14 38.89
N LEU A 542 6.47 6.54 37.99
CA LEU A 542 5.08 6.87 37.69
C LEU A 542 4.20 5.66 38.00
#